data_AF-A0AAU8LPY6-F1
#
_entry.id   AF-A0AAU8LPY6-F1
#
_cell.length_a   1.000
_cell.length_b   1.000
_cell.length_c   1.000
_cell.angle_alpha   90.00
_cell.angle_beta   90.00
_cell.angle_gamma   90.00
#
_symmetry.space_group_name_H-M   'P 1'
#
loop_
_entity.id
_entity.type
_entity.pdbx_description
1 polymer ?
#
loop_
_entity_poly.entity_id
_entity_poly.type
_entity_poly.pdbx_seq_one_letter_code
_entity_poly.pdbx_strand_id
1 'polypeptide(L)'
;MSLSGCASMVTPQIKSLPDRVELNSVPFFRGNIYQSGPVALATMLTHQQVQTTPGLLDKPLQLPGAEDRLEQNMPRVAREYGFVVYPLDSTLESLLTQVSAGYPVMLRFSQGSAFWKEPRYGVLVGYNRVKETVLLQAGMDRRYVMSFSSFVSAWKHAGGWAVLIQSPRQLPAQVDSQRWLKAAADLSQAGQEQAAGEATRTLSRGVK
;
A
#
# COMPACT_ATOMS: atom_id res chain seq x y z
N MET A 1 -22.59 33.05 13.13
CA MET A 1 -21.41 33.09 12.26
C MET A 1 -20.54 31.89 12.59
N SER A 2 -20.64 30.82 11.80
CA SER A 2 -19.83 29.61 12.01
C SER A 2 -18.48 29.81 11.34
N LEU A 3 -17.42 29.90 12.13
CA LEU A 3 -16.05 29.89 11.64
C LEU A 3 -15.72 28.45 11.19
N SER A 4 -15.90 28.17 9.89
CA SER A 4 -15.30 26.99 9.27
C SER A 4 -13.79 27.20 9.20
N GLY A 5 -13.08 26.77 10.24
CA GLY A 5 -11.62 26.70 10.19
C GLY A 5 -11.21 25.71 9.12
N CYS A 6 -10.43 26.15 8.13
CA CYS A 6 -9.71 25.25 7.24
C CYS A 6 -8.71 24.46 8.10
N ALA A 7 -9.12 23.29 8.59
CA ALA A 7 -8.21 22.37 9.24
C ALA A 7 -7.21 21.91 8.16
N SER A 8 -5.98 22.43 8.22
CA SER A 8 -4.88 21.88 7.43
C SER A 8 -4.75 20.40 7.77
N MET A 9 -4.64 19.55 6.75
CA MET A 9 -4.44 18.11 6.95
C MET A 9 -3.05 17.79 7.50
N VAL A 10 -2.18 18.78 7.63
CA VAL A 10 -0.81 18.61 8.14
C VAL A 10 -0.85 18.61 9.66
N THR A 11 -1.10 17.43 10.23
CA THR A 11 -1.00 17.16 11.68
C THR A 11 0.44 17.35 12.17
N PRO A 12 0.69 17.55 13.48
CA PRO A 12 2.04 17.63 14.04
C PRO A 12 2.93 16.44 13.65
N GLN A 13 2.35 15.24 13.54
CA GLN A 13 3.04 14.02 13.10
C GLN A 13 3.42 14.11 11.62
N ILE A 14 2.55 14.60 10.74
CA ILE A 14 2.94 14.83 9.35
C ILE A 14 4.01 15.93 9.27
N LYS A 15 3.95 16.97 10.12
CA LYS A 15 4.96 18.05 10.17
C LYS A 15 6.36 17.57 10.52
N SER A 16 6.51 16.48 11.27
CA SER A 16 7.82 15.92 11.62
C SER A 16 8.40 15.02 10.52
N LEU A 17 7.61 14.66 9.50
CA LEU A 17 8.11 13.94 8.33
C LEU A 17 8.88 14.86 7.37
N PRO A 18 9.80 14.32 6.55
CA PRO A 18 10.49 15.07 5.52
C PRO A 18 9.53 15.85 4.60
N ASP A 19 9.97 17.00 4.10
CA ASP A 19 9.13 17.89 3.28
C ASP A 19 8.64 17.23 1.99
N ARG A 20 9.46 16.38 1.39
CA ARG A 20 9.15 15.65 0.16
C ARG A 20 9.90 14.33 0.14
N VAL A 21 9.20 13.27 -0.22
CA VAL A 21 9.77 11.95 -0.46
C VAL A 21 9.23 11.40 -1.78
N GLU A 22 10.10 10.76 -2.54
CA GLU A 22 9.74 10.08 -3.77
C GLU A 22 10.60 8.82 -3.96
N LEU A 23 9.96 7.67 -4.01
CA LEU A 23 10.58 6.35 -4.15
C LEU A 23 10.80 6.03 -5.63
N ASN A 24 11.90 6.55 -6.19
CA ASN A 24 12.19 6.45 -7.63
C ASN A 24 12.50 5.02 -8.12
N SER A 25 12.87 4.11 -7.21
CA SER A 25 13.23 2.73 -7.51
C SER A 25 12.02 1.78 -7.60
N VAL A 26 10.80 2.26 -7.32
CA VAL A 26 9.59 1.42 -7.39
C VAL A 26 9.25 1.12 -8.86
N PRO A 27 9.23 -0.16 -9.28
CA PRO A 27 8.94 -0.55 -10.66
C PRO A 27 7.53 -0.13 -11.09
N PHE A 28 7.39 0.29 -12.35
CA PHE A 28 6.11 0.73 -12.88
C PHE A 28 5.65 -0.15 -14.04
N PHE A 29 4.44 -0.69 -13.94
CA PHE A 29 3.74 -1.38 -15.02
C PHE A 29 2.51 -0.57 -15.44
N ARG A 30 2.20 -0.57 -16.74
CA ARG A 30 1.02 0.09 -17.30
C ARG A 30 -0.11 -0.92 -17.45
N GLY A 31 -1.31 -0.57 -16.99
CA GLY A 31 -2.51 -1.34 -17.29
C GLY A 31 -3.70 -0.97 -16.41
N ASN A 32 -4.88 -0.89 -17.01
CA ASN A 32 -6.14 -0.58 -16.31
C ASN A 32 -7.03 -1.81 -16.08
N ILE A 33 -6.69 -2.96 -16.68
CA ILE A 33 -7.49 -4.19 -16.57
C ILE A 33 -7.64 -4.61 -15.11
N TYR A 34 -8.79 -5.19 -14.77
CA TYR A 34 -9.08 -5.70 -13.42
C TYR A 34 -8.80 -4.67 -12.32
N GLN A 35 -9.23 -3.42 -12.55
CA GLN A 35 -9.03 -2.30 -11.61
C GLN A 35 -7.56 -1.99 -11.32
N SER A 36 -6.63 -2.38 -12.20
CA SER A 36 -5.18 -2.31 -11.98
C SER A 36 -4.66 -3.16 -10.80
N GLY A 37 -5.45 -4.12 -10.30
CA GLY A 37 -5.06 -5.00 -9.19
C GLY A 37 -3.76 -5.78 -9.46
N PRO A 38 -3.67 -6.54 -10.56
CA PRO A 38 -2.45 -7.26 -10.92
C PRO A 38 -1.24 -6.35 -11.13
N VAL A 39 -1.47 -5.12 -11.61
CA VAL A 39 -0.42 -4.10 -11.78
C VAL A 39 0.16 -3.69 -10.44
N ALA A 40 -0.70 -3.33 -9.47
CA ALA A 40 -0.25 -2.92 -8.16
C ALA A 40 0.50 -4.04 -7.43
N LEU A 41 -0.01 -5.28 -7.47
CA LEU A 41 0.66 -6.43 -6.85
C LEU A 41 2.00 -6.75 -7.53
N ALA A 42 2.06 -6.73 -8.88
CA ALA A 42 3.31 -6.96 -9.61
C ALA A 42 4.36 -5.91 -9.27
N THR A 43 3.98 -4.63 -9.17
CA THR A 43 4.89 -3.55 -8.72
C THR A 43 5.47 -3.85 -7.35
N MET A 44 4.63 -4.24 -6.38
CA MET A 44 5.09 -4.53 -5.01
C MET A 44 5.99 -5.76 -4.94
N LEU A 45 5.66 -6.85 -5.64
CA LEU A 45 6.47 -8.06 -5.69
C LEU A 45 7.81 -7.82 -6.38
N THR A 46 7.81 -7.07 -7.49
CA THR A 46 9.04 -6.70 -8.21
C THR A 46 9.92 -5.76 -7.38
N HIS A 47 9.32 -4.86 -6.58
CA HIS A 47 10.07 -4.05 -5.61
C HIS A 47 10.82 -4.94 -4.59
N GLN A 48 10.20 -6.06 -4.19
CA GLN A 48 10.80 -7.11 -3.35
C GLN A 48 11.68 -8.11 -4.15
N GLN A 49 12.11 -7.74 -5.36
CA GLN A 49 13.01 -8.53 -6.23
C GLN A 49 12.41 -9.85 -6.75
N VAL A 50 11.08 -10.02 -6.72
CA VAL A 50 10.42 -11.14 -7.41
C VAL A 50 10.29 -10.83 -8.90
N GLN A 51 10.76 -11.76 -9.74
CA GLN A 51 10.57 -11.67 -11.18
C GLN A 51 9.13 -12.04 -11.54
N THR A 52 8.27 -11.05 -11.75
CA THR A 52 6.87 -11.26 -12.14
C THR A 52 6.38 -10.15 -13.07
N THR A 53 5.20 -10.34 -13.67
CA THR A 53 4.50 -9.33 -14.47
C THR A 53 3.01 -9.38 -14.16
N PRO A 54 2.22 -8.32 -14.44
CA PRO A 54 0.79 -8.29 -14.13
C PRO A 54 0.03 -9.50 -14.69
N GLY A 55 0.29 -9.89 -15.95
CA GLY A 55 -0.41 -11.01 -16.59
C GLY A 55 -0.09 -12.39 -15.98
N LEU A 56 1.07 -12.55 -15.33
CA LEU A 56 1.38 -13.80 -14.59
C LEU A 56 0.57 -13.93 -13.30
N LEU A 57 0.00 -12.83 -12.81
CA LEU A 57 -0.77 -12.80 -11.56
C LEU A 57 -2.27 -13.00 -11.79
N ASP A 58 -2.76 -12.96 -13.03
CA ASP A 58 -4.19 -13.12 -13.33
C ASP A 58 -4.75 -14.45 -12.77
N LYS A 59 -4.11 -15.58 -13.10
CA LYS A 59 -4.55 -16.90 -12.62
C LYS A 59 -4.46 -17.05 -11.09
N PRO A 60 -3.33 -16.71 -10.41
CA PRO A 60 -3.26 -16.70 -8.94
C PRO A 60 -4.32 -15.80 -8.26
N LEU A 61 -4.66 -14.68 -8.90
CA LEU A 61 -5.69 -13.76 -8.44
C LEU A 61 -7.12 -14.19 -8.80
N GLN A 62 -7.28 -15.31 -9.51
CA GLN A 62 -8.56 -15.87 -9.98
C GLN A 62 -9.27 -14.92 -10.96
N LEU A 63 -8.51 -14.29 -11.85
CA LEU A 63 -9.01 -13.37 -12.86
C LEU A 63 -9.09 -14.04 -14.25
N PRO A 64 -10.07 -13.66 -15.08
CA PRO A 64 -11.21 -12.77 -14.78
C PRO A 64 -12.24 -13.42 -13.82
N GLY A 65 -13.08 -12.60 -13.17
CA GLY A 65 -14.25 -13.07 -12.39
C GLY A 65 -14.10 -13.02 -10.86
N ALA A 66 -12.99 -12.49 -10.34
CA ALA A 66 -12.77 -12.27 -8.90
C ALA A 66 -12.29 -10.84 -8.59
N GLU A 67 -12.65 -9.87 -9.44
CA GLU A 67 -12.28 -8.46 -9.31
C GLU A 67 -12.81 -7.84 -8.00
N ASP A 68 -13.96 -8.30 -7.52
CA ASP A 68 -14.59 -7.94 -6.26
C ASP A 68 -13.85 -8.48 -5.02
N ARG A 69 -13.06 -9.54 -5.20
CA ARG A 69 -12.30 -10.23 -4.14
C ARG A 69 -10.81 -9.86 -4.12
N LEU A 70 -10.38 -8.89 -4.92
CA LEU A 70 -8.98 -8.50 -5.04
C LEU A 70 -8.32 -8.10 -3.70
N GLU A 71 -9.05 -7.42 -2.80
CA GLU A 71 -8.54 -7.08 -1.45
C GLU A 71 -8.22 -8.31 -0.59
N GLN A 72 -8.83 -9.46 -0.88
CA GLN A 72 -8.57 -10.74 -0.20
C GLN A 72 -7.54 -11.58 -0.97
N ASN A 73 -7.67 -11.60 -2.31
CA ASN A 73 -6.83 -12.41 -3.19
C ASN A 73 -5.39 -11.90 -3.26
N MET A 74 -5.17 -10.58 -3.34
CA MET A 74 -3.80 -10.04 -3.42
C MET A 74 -2.98 -10.32 -2.14
N PRO A 75 -3.50 -10.12 -0.92
CA PRO A 75 -2.80 -10.56 0.28
C PRO A 75 -2.53 -12.06 0.33
N ARG A 76 -3.45 -12.91 -0.16
CA ARG A 76 -3.21 -14.35 -0.22
C ARG A 76 -2.03 -14.67 -1.14
N VAL A 77 -2.07 -14.17 -2.38
CA VAL A 77 -0.99 -14.39 -3.36
C VAL A 77 0.34 -13.87 -2.83
N ALA A 78 0.38 -12.66 -2.27
CA ALA A 78 1.61 -12.12 -1.69
C ALA A 78 2.22 -13.01 -0.59
N ARG A 79 1.37 -13.64 0.25
CA ARG A 79 1.81 -14.61 1.26
C ARG A 79 2.31 -15.90 0.62
N GLU A 80 1.73 -16.37 -0.49
CA GLU A 80 2.25 -17.53 -1.23
C GLU A 80 3.69 -17.32 -1.71
N TYR A 81 4.09 -16.07 -1.97
CA TYR A 81 5.48 -15.67 -2.27
C TYR A 81 6.38 -15.52 -1.03
N GLY A 82 5.89 -15.80 0.18
CA GLY A 82 6.67 -15.72 1.42
C GLY A 82 6.74 -14.34 2.06
N PHE A 83 5.91 -13.38 1.62
CA PHE A 83 5.91 -12.02 2.16
C PHE A 83 4.91 -11.81 3.29
N VAL A 84 5.29 -10.99 4.26
CA VAL A 84 4.40 -10.50 5.30
C VAL A 84 3.53 -9.39 4.70
N VAL A 85 2.21 -9.58 4.74
CA VAL A 85 1.25 -8.55 4.32
C VAL A 85 0.77 -7.80 5.57
N TYR A 86 1.22 -6.57 5.72
CA TYR A 86 0.96 -5.76 6.91
C TYR A 86 -0.10 -4.68 6.62
N PRO A 87 -1.31 -4.78 7.19
CA PRO A 87 -2.34 -3.76 6.98
C PRO A 87 -2.00 -2.46 7.71
N LEU A 88 -2.32 -1.34 7.07
CA LEU A 88 -2.12 0.00 7.63
C LEU A 88 -3.42 0.56 8.18
N ASP A 89 -3.31 1.43 9.18
CA ASP A 89 -4.45 2.19 9.64
C ASP A 89 -4.93 3.11 8.53
N SER A 90 -6.24 3.31 8.46
CA SER A 90 -6.84 4.15 7.42
C SER A 90 -6.62 5.64 7.71
N THR A 91 -5.39 6.08 7.94
CA THR A 91 -5.05 7.48 8.22
C THR A 91 -3.89 7.93 7.33
N LEU A 92 -3.89 9.21 6.93
CA LEU A 92 -2.89 9.71 5.98
C LEU A 92 -1.48 9.64 6.59
N GLU A 93 -1.36 9.95 7.88
CA GLU A 93 -0.10 9.91 8.62
C GLU A 93 0.52 8.52 8.57
N SER A 94 -0.31 7.47 8.71
CA SER A 94 0.14 6.08 8.66
C SER A 94 0.75 5.73 7.32
N LEU A 95 0.16 6.20 6.21
CA LEU A 95 0.71 5.94 4.87
C LEU A 95 2.00 6.74 4.62
N LEU A 96 2.01 8.03 4.97
CA LEU A 96 3.17 8.89 4.76
C LEU A 96 4.38 8.46 5.59
N THR A 97 4.15 7.91 6.79
CA THR A 97 5.20 7.36 7.66
C THR A 97 5.90 6.16 7.04
N GLN A 98 5.17 5.31 6.31
CA GLN A 98 5.81 4.19 5.60
C GLN A 98 6.61 4.67 4.39
N VAL A 99 6.03 5.58 3.60
CA VAL A 99 6.70 6.13 2.42
C VAL A 99 7.95 6.91 2.81
N SER A 100 7.92 7.67 3.92
CA SER A 100 9.10 8.37 4.44
C SER A 100 10.22 7.43 4.88
N ALA A 101 9.87 6.21 5.31
CA ALA A 101 10.81 5.16 5.65
C ALA A 101 11.28 4.32 4.45
N GLY A 102 10.87 4.68 3.23
CA GLY A 102 11.29 3.99 2.01
C GLY A 102 10.35 2.89 1.54
N TYR A 103 9.17 2.74 2.16
CA TYR A 103 8.25 1.64 1.87
C TYR A 103 7.07 2.09 0.99
N PRO A 104 6.95 1.57 -0.24
CA PRO A 104 5.77 1.84 -1.06
C PRO A 104 4.53 1.20 -0.40
N VAL A 105 3.38 1.85 -0.57
CA VAL A 105 2.11 1.37 0.01
C VAL A 105 1.16 0.98 -1.11
N MET A 106 0.71 -0.26 -1.11
CA MET A 106 -0.34 -0.71 -2.02
C MET A 106 -1.71 -0.37 -1.42
N LEU A 107 -2.58 0.25 -2.21
CA LEU A 107 -3.87 0.74 -1.72
C LEU A 107 -4.95 0.70 -2.80
N ARG A 108 -6.20 0.85 -2.37
CA ARG A 108 -7.37 0.95 -3.23
C ARG A 108 -8.02 2.32 -3.09
N PHE A 109 -8.22 3.03 -4.18
CA PHE A 109 -8.85 4.35 -4.19
C PHE A 109 -9.83 4.48 -5.34
N SER A 110 -10.73 5.46 -5.24
CA SER A 110 -11.65 5.81 -6.33
C SER A 110 -10.97 6.75 -7.33
N GLN A 111 -10.71 6.28 -8.56
CA GLN A 111 -10.15 7.11 -9.64
C GLN A 111 -11.26 7.50 -10.63
N GLY A 112 -11.30 8.78 -11.02
CA GLY A 112 -12.27 9.30 -11.98
C GLY A 112 -12.67 10.74 -11.70
N SER A 113 -13.70 11.20 -12.41
CA SER A 113 -14.26 12.54 -12.22
C SER A 113 -15.19 12.58 -11.01
N ALA A 114 -15.66 13.78 -10.62
CA ALA A 114 -16.60 13.91 -9.50
C ALA A 114 -17.92 13.14 -9.72
N PHE A 115 -18.31 12.91 -10.97
CA PHE A 115 -19.58 12.29 -11.36
C PHE A 115 -19.48 10.79 -11.64
N TRP A 116 -18.29 10.28 -11.96
CA TRP A 116 -18.03 8.86 -12.24
C TRP A 116 -16.68 8.47 -11.68
N LYS A 117 -16.69 7.59 -10.68
CA LYS A 117 -15.48 7.06 -10.05
C LYS A 117 -15.50 5.55 -10.09
N GLU A 118 -14.39 4.97 -10.50
CA GLU A 118 -14.21 3.52 -10.51
C GLU A 118 -13.20 3.12 -9.42
N PRO A 119 -13.40 1.96 -8.79
CA PRO A 119 -12.40 1.43 -7.88
C PRO A 119 -11.12 1.11 -8.64
N ARG A 120 -9.98 1.45 -8.03
CA ARG A 120 -8.67 1.21 -8.61
C ARG A 120 -7.64 0.90 -7.54
N TYR A 121 -6.74 0.00 -7.87
CA TYR A 121 -5.56 -0.28 -7.08
C TYR A 121 -4.36 0.50 -7.61
N GLY A 122 -3.54 0.99 -6.69
CA GLY A 122 -2.33 1.72 -7.01
C GLY A 122 -1.30 1.59 -5.91
N VAL A 123 -0.16 2.22 -6.13
CA VAL A 123 0.95 2.21 -5.19
C VAL A 123 1.33 3.64 -4.86
N LEU A 124 1.25 4.02 -3.59
CA LEU A 124 1.76 5.29 -3.08
C LEU A 124 3.28 5.22 -3.00
N VAL A 125 3.93 6.09 -3.77
CA VAL A 125 5.40 6.10 -3.92
C VAL A 125 6.01 7.43 -3.52
N GLY A 126 5.22 8.40 -3.07
CA GLY A 126 5.77 9.68 -2.66
C GLY A 126 4.72 10.64 -2.14
N TYR A 127 5.22 11.75 -1.60
CA TYR A 127 4.42 12.88 -1.19
C TYR A 127 5.25 14.17 -1.17
N ASN A 128 4.56 15.29 -1.16
CA ASN A 128 5.09 16.62 -0.88
C ASN A 128 4.21 17.25 0.20
N ARG A 129 4.76 17.36 1.41
CA ARG A 129 4.07 17.90 2.58
C ARG A 129 3.79 19.40 2.43
N VAL A 130 4.71 20.14 1.82
CA VAL A 130 4.58 21.60 1.62
C VAL A 130 3.47 21.92 0.63
N LYS A 131 3.35 21.13 -0.44
CA LYS A 131 2.29 21.26 -1.45
C LYS A 131 1.02 20.48 -1.10
N GLU A 132 1.03 19.74 0.02
CA GLU A 132 -0.03 18.82 0.44
C GLU A 132 -0.48 17.88 -0.69
N THR A 133 0.46 17.21 -1.35
CA THR A 133 0.16 16.27 -2.45
C THR A 133 0.77 14.89 -2.22
N VAL A 134 0.06 13.84 -2.62
CA VAL A 134 0.60 12.48 -2.77
C VAL A 134 0.98 12.19 -4.23
N LEU A 135 1.89 11.23 -4.41
CA LEU A 135 2.29 10.67 -5.70
C LEU A 135 2.01 9.17 -5.73
N LEU A 136 1.13 8.75 -6.62
CA LEU A 136 0.74 7.37 -6.85
C LEU A 136 1.31 6.88 -8.20
N GLN A 137 1.61 5.60 -8.28
CA GLN A 137 1.64 4.85 -9.53
C GLN A 137 0.28 4.14 -9.68
N ALA A 138 -0.47 4.44 -10.74
CA ALA A 138 -1.82 3.89 -10.92
C ALA A 138 -2.19 3.78 -12.40
N GLY A 139 -2.68 2.61 -12.81
CA GLY A 139 -3.16 2.40 -14.18
C GLY A 139 -2.12 2.65 -15.25
N MET A 140 -2.35 3.67 -16.07
CA MET A 140 -1.42 4.11 -17.12
C MET A 140 -0.43 5.18 -16.65
N ASP A 141 -0.65 5.74 -15.46
CA ASP A 141 0.04 6.91 -14.94
C ASP A 141 1.14 6.51 -13.96
N ARG A 142 2.40 6.67 -14.38
CA ARG A 142 3.56 6.52 -13.49
C ARG A 142 3.59 7.59 -12.40
N ARG A 143 2.97 8.74 -12.67
CA ARG A 143 2.97 9.91 -11.79
C ARG A 143 1.57 10.46 -11.66
N TYR A 144 0.73 9.78 -10.90
CA TYR A 144 -0.61 10.23 -10.58
C TYR A 144 -0.58 11.07 -9.29
N VAL A 145 -0.66 12.40 -9.44
CA VAL A 145 -0.57 13.35 -8.32
C VAL A 145 -1.96 13.75 -7.86
N MET A 146 -2.19 13.73 -6.55
CA MET A 146 -3.43 14.20 -5.94
C MET A 146 -3.12 15.11 -4.75
N SER A 147 -4.01 16.08 -4.45
CA SER A 147 -3.97 16.74 -3.14
C SER A 147 -4.26 15.73 -2.03
N PHE A 148 -3.78 15.99 -0.81
CA PHE A 148 -4.08 15.19 0.38
C PHE A 148 -5.59 15.03 0.57
N SER A 149 -6.37 16.10 0.39
CA SER A 149 -7.84 16.08 0.55
C SER A 149 -8.50 15.15 -0.45
N SER A 150 -8.15 15.30 -1.72
CA SER A 150 -8.72 14.51 -2.82
C SER A 150 -8.36 13.04 -2.65
N PHE A 151 -7.11 12.76 -2.28
CA PHE A 151 -6.65 11.40 -2.01
C PHE A 151 -7.37 10.77 -0.82
N VAL A 152 -7.39 11.43 0.35
CA VAL A 152 -8.06 10.90 1.55
C VAL A 152 -9.54 10.66 1.28
N SER A 153 -10.22 11.58 0.58
CA SER A 153 -11.62 11.39 0.17
C SER A 153 -11.79 10.17 -0.74
N ALA A 154 -10.99 10.06 -1.80
CA ALA A 154 -11.06 8.94 -2.76
C ALA A 154 -10.71 7.59 -2.14
N TRP A 155 -9.72 7.56 -1.24
CA TRP A 155 -9.28 6.36 -0.55
C TRP A 155 -10.31 5.90 0.49
N LYS A 156 -10.83 6.82 1.31
CA LYS A 156 -11.87 6.51 2.30
C LYS A 156 -13.17 6.07 1.66
N HIS A 157 -13.56 6.70 0.56
CA HIS A 157 -14.75 6.29 -0.20
C HIS A 157 -14.61 4.86 -0.75
N ALA A 158 -13.38 4.43 -1.07
CA ALA A 158 -13.09 3.07 -1.52
C ALA A 158 -12.90 2.04 -0.39
N GLY A 159 -13.10 2.43 0.88
CA GLY A 159 -12.99 1.56 2.05
C GLY A 159 -11.73 1.76 2.90
N GLY A 160 -10.79 2.63 2.47
CA GLY A 160 -9.58 2.91 3.24
C GLY A 160 -8.59 1.74 3.32
N TRP A 161 -8.66 0.81 2.38
CA TRP A 161 -7.77 -0.35 2.31
C TRP A 161 -6.36 0.06 1.87
N ALA A 162 -5.36 -0.31 2.66
CA ALA A 162 -3.95 -0.14 2.34
C ALA A 162 -3.11 -1.20 3.07
N VAL A 163 -2.10 -1.72 2.38
CA VAL A 163 -1.20 -2.74 2.92
C VAL A 163 0.24 -2.49 2.46
N LEU A 164 1.18 -2.94 3.29
CA LEU A 164 2.56 -3.16 2.88
C LEU A 164 2.73 -4.64 2.48
N ILE A 165 3.65 -4.88 1.56
CA ILE A 165 4.19 -6.21 1.28
C ILE A 165 5.67 -6.17 1.67
N GLN A 166 6.02 -6.85 2.75
CA GLN A 166 7.34 -6.77 3.37
C GLN A 166 8.04 -8.12 3.39
N SER A 167 9.36 -8.09 3.24
CA SER A 167 10.21 -9.21 3.59
C SER A 167 10.01 -9.56 5.07
N PRO A 168 10.01 -10.86 5.46
CA PRO A 168 9.97 -11.25 6.87
C PRO A 168 11.08 -10.63 7.74
N ARG A 169 12.16 -10.16 7.12
CA ARG A 169 13.30 -9.51 7.80
C ARG A 169 13.20 -7.99 7.87
N GLN A 170 12.09 -7.41 7.41
CA GLN A 170 11.93 -5.96 7.27
C GLN A 170 10.67 -5.50 8.00
N LEU A 171 10.86 -4.82 9.13
CA LEU A 171 9.76 -4.27 9.91
C LEU A 171 9.22 -2.98 9.25
N PRO A 172 7.90 -2.73 9.33
CA PRO A 172 7.33 -1.45 8.95
C PRO A 172 7.82 -0.35 9.90
N ALA A 173 7.75 0.90 9.44
CA ALA A 173 8.02 2.04 10.31
C ALA A 173 6.95 2.11 11.40
N GLN A 174 7.34 2.38 12.65
CA GLN A 174 6.43 2.41 13.80
C GLN A 174 5.58 1.12 13.90
N VAL A 175 6.24 -0.03 13.86
CA VAL A 175 5.58 -1.33 13.89
C VAL A 175 4.68 -1.50 15.11
N ASP A 176 3.45 -1.97 14.87
CA ASP A 176 2.58 -2.51 15.91
C ASP A 176 2.89 -4.00 16.09
N SER A 177 3.38 -4.37 17.27
CA SER A 177 3.82 -5.73 17.57
C SER A 177 2.71 -6.77 17.41
N GLN A 178 1.47 -6.45 17.84
CA GLN A 178 0.36 -7.39 17.74
C GLN A 178 -0.05 -7.60 16.28
N ARG A 179 -0.12 -6.51 15.51
CA ARG A 179 -0.44 -6.53 14.09
C ARG A 179 0.62 -7.29 13.29
N TRP A 180 1.89 -7.12 13.61
CA TRP A 180 2.98 -7.85 12.97
C TRP A 180 2.93 -9.35 13.26
N LEU A 181 2.74 -9.73 14.54
CA LEU A 181 2.60 -11.14 14.92
C LEU A 181 1.38 -11.80 14.27
N LYS A 182 0.27 -11.07 14.14
CA LYS A 182 -0.89 -11.55 13.37
C LYS A 182 -0.53 -11.76 11.90
N ALA A 183 0.14 -10.80 11.26
CA ALA A 183 0.54 -10.93 9.86
C ALA A 183 1.52 -12.10 9.65
N ALA A 184 2.41 -12.36 10.61
CA ALA A 184 3.28 -13.53 10.61
C ALA A 184 2.49 -14.85 10.78
N ALA A 185 1.47 -14.88 11.64
CA ALA A 185 0.60 -16.05 11.79
C ALA A 185 -0.21 -16.32 10.51
N ASP A 186 -0.76 -15.29 9.88
CA ASP A 186 -1.44 -15.43 8.58
C ASP A 186 -0.48 -15.97 7.49
N LEU A 187 0.80 -15.55 7.51
CA LEU A 187 1.83 -16.08 6.63
C LEU A 187 2.12 -17.57 6.89
N SER A 188 2.17 -17.97 8.17
CA SER A 188 2.30 -19.38 8.54
C SER A 188 1.12 -20.22 8.05
N GLN A 189 -0.10 -19.70 8.16
CA GLN A 189 -1.32 -20.37 7.66
C GLN A 189 -1.33 -20.55 6.14
N ALA A 190 -0.60 -19.71 5.41
CA ALA A 190 -0.37 -19.86 3.98
C ALA A 190 0.74 -20.90 3.64
N GLY A 191 1.21 -21.67 4.63
CA GLY A 191 2.24 -22.69 4.45
C GLY A 191 3.68 -22.17 4.52
N GLN A 192 3.88 -20.88 4.82
CA GLN A 192 5.19 -20.24 4.84
C GLN A 192 5.77 -20.18 6.26
N GLU A 193 5.86 -21.33 6.93
CA GLU A 193 6.26 -21.44 8.34
C GLU A 193 7.67 -20.86 8.62
N GLN A 194 8.63 -21.13 7.73
CA GLN A 194 10.00 -20.61 7.88
C GLN A 194 10.04 -19.08 7.81
N ALA A 195 9.31 -18.50 6.84
CA ALA A 195 9.20 -17.05 6.67
C ALA A 195 8.47 -16.41 7.87
N ALA A 196 7.38 -17.03 8.33
CA ALA A 196 6.66 -16.59 9.53
C ALA A 196 7.55 -16.60 10.79
N GLY A 197 8.34 -17.66 10.98
CA GLY A 197 9.30 -17.74 12.08
C GLY A 197 10.39 -16.66 12.00
N GLU A 198 10.84 -16.31 10.79
CA GLU A 198 11.76 -15.18 10.59
C GLU A 198 11.10 -13.82 10.91
N ALA A 199 9.83 -13.62 10.54
CA ALA A 199 9.08 -12.42 10.88
C ALA A 199 8.97 -12.24 12.40
N THR A 200 8.62 -13.29 13.14
CA THR A 200 8.55 -13.26 14.61
C THR A 200 9.91 -12.92 15.22
N ARG A 201 11.00 -13.58 14.76
CA ARG A 201 12.36 -13.30 15.24
C ARG A 201 12.82 -11.88 14.94
N THR A 202 12.45 -11.34 13.79
CA THR A 202 12.79 -9.95 13.40
C THR A 202 12.17 -8.95 14.36
N LEU A 203 10.89 -9.14 14.74
CA LEU A 203 10.25 -8.30 15.75
C LEU A 203 10.97 -8.37 17.10
N SER A 204 11.29 -9.57 17.59
CA SER A 204 11.99 -9.74 18.87
C SER A 204 13.38 -9.08 18.91
N ARG A 205 14.04 -8.92 17.75
CA ARG A 205 15.32 -8.23 17.64
C ARG A 205 15.17 -6.71 17.58
N GLY A 206 14.11 -6.22 16.92
CA GLY A 206 13.88 -4.79 16.72
C GLY A 206 13.23 -4.04 17.90
N VAL A 207 12.67 -4.77 18.87
CA VAL A 207 12.01 -4.20 20.07
C VAL A 207 12.97 -4.14 21.29
N LYS A 208 14.22 -4.59 21.14
CA LYS A 208 15.28 -4.38 22.14
C LYS A 208 15.86 -2.98 22.03
#